data_AF-A0A819FQR4-F1
#
_entry.id   AF-A0A819FQR4-F1
#
_cell.length_a   1.000
_cell.length_b   1.000
_cell.length_c   1.000
_cell.angle_alpha   90.00
_cell.angle_beta   90.00
_cell.angle_gamma   90.00
#
_symmetry.space_group_name_H-M   'P 1'
#
loop_
_entity.id
_entity.type
_entity.pdbx_description
1 polymer ?
#
loop_
_entity_poly.entity_id
_entity_poly.type
_entity_poly.pdbx_seq_one_letter_code
_entity_poly.pdbx_strand_id
1 'polypeptide(L)'
;EDIKNENNKRNKLLRKAEEVANSAIEEKRIHDELERQMNLFHKEKRDLFNEVNKSEKRITNTNWIKKKNFKIKLMKFVKTVKQDRVTIYGRYTLAILKEIEKQAYRFKQIPIEPVGKHTCLIDIKWAIAVEQGLGNLLTGYLSSSREDERVLLEILS
;
A
#
# COMPACT_ATOMS: atom_id res chain seq x y z
N GLU A 1 16.75 90.14 14.34
CA GLU A 1 17.17 88.75 13.99
C GLU A 1 16.08 87.71 14.23
N ASP A 2 15.02 88.05 14.98
CA ASP A 2 14.00 87.09 15.42
C ASP A 2 13.15 86.49 14.30
N ILE A 3 12.80 87.26 13.27
CA ILE A 3 12.00 86.78 12.11
C ILE A 3 12.76 85.70 11.31
N LYS A 4 14.10 85.82 11.20
CA LYS A 4 14.92 84.79 10.54
C LYS A 4 14.97 83.49 11.34
N ASN A 5 15.00 83.58 12.67
CA ASN A 5 15.01 82.42 13.57
C ASN A 5 13.66 81.68 13.54
N GLU A 6 12.56 82.42 13.50
CA GLU A 6 11.20 81.87 13.42
C GLU A 6 10.93 81.19 12.08
N ASN A 7 11.33 81.80 10.96
CA ASN A 7 11.24 81.17 9.64
C ASN A 7 12.08 79.90 9.53
N ASN A 8 13.26 79.86 10.16
CA ASN A 8 14.10 78.67 10.17
C ASN A 8 13.47 77.52 10.99
N LYS A 9 12.86 77.84 12.14
CA LYS A 9 12.09 76.86 12.94
C LYS A 9 10.88 76.33 12.17
N ARG A 10 10.13 77.21 11.48
CA ARG A 10 8.98 76.83 10.66
C ARG A 10 9.38 75.88 9.53
N ASN A 11 10.45 76.18 8.80
CA ASN A 11 10.95 75.31 7.73
C ASN A 11 11.41 73.95 8.25
N LYS A 12 12.01 73.89 9.45
CA LYS A 12 12.40 72.63 10.10
C LYS A 12 11.19 71.80 10.52
N LEU A 13 10.12 72.45 11.01
CA LEU A 13 8.87 71.78 11.37
C LEU A 13 8.14 71.23 10.13
N LEU A 14 8.12 71.99 9.03
CA LEU A 14 7.52 71.54 7.77
C LEU A 14 8.21 70.28 7.22
N ARG A 15 9.54 70.26 7.19
CA ARG A 15 10.30 69.07 6.76
C ARG A 15 10.00 67.85 7.61
N LYS A 16 9.94 68.00 8.93
CA LYS A 16 9.57 66.90 9.83
C LYS A 16 8.14 66.42 9.60
N ALA A 17 7.20 67.33 9.33
CA ALA A 17 5.82 66.96 9.02
C ALA A 17 5.72 66.16 7.70
N GLU A 18 6.50 66.55 6.68
CA GLU A 18 6.60 65.81 5.42
C GLU A 18 7.22 64.42 5.61
N GLU A 19 8.31 64.30 6.38
CA GLU A 19 8.94 63.02 6.72
C GLU A 19 7.95 62.07 7.44
N VAL A 20 7.21 62.59 8.42
CA VAL A 20 6.20 61.81 9.15
C VAL A 20 5.05 61.39 8.23
N ALA A 21 4.58 62.28 7.35
CA ALA A 21 3.52 61.96 6.40
C ALA A 21 3.96 60.85 5.42
N ASN A 22 5.19 60.93 4.91
CA ASN A 22 5.75 59.90 4.02
C ASN A 22 5.94 58.56 4.74
N SER A 23 6.41 58.58 6.00
CA SER A 23 6.54 57.36 6.81
C SER A 23 5.18 56.69 7.05
N ALA A 24 4.14 57.48 7.35
CA ALA A 24 2.79 56.95 7.56
C ALA A 24 2.20 56.32 6.28
N ILE A 25 2.51 56.87 5.10
CA ILE A 25 2.11 56.30 3.82
C ILE A 25 2.79 54.94 3.58
N GLU A 26 4.09 54.84 3.86
CA GLU A 26 4.84 53.60 3.66
C GLU A 26 4.40 52.50 4.66
N GLU A 27 4.17 52.86 5.93
CA GLU A 27 3.63 51.94 6.93
C GLU A 27 2.27 51.37 6.51
N LYS A 28 1.38 52.22 5.99
CA LYS A 28 0.09 51.78 5.45
C LYS A 28 0.27 50.82 4.27
N ARG A 29 1.21 51.11 3.37
CA ARG A 29 1.51 50.24 2.22
C ARG A 29 2.00 48.86 2.66
N ILE A 30 2.89 48.81 3.66
CA ILE A 30 3.41 47.56 4.22
C ILE A 30 2.28 46.79 4.91
N HIS A 31 1.41 47.48 5.65
CA HIS A 31 0.26 46.85 6.32
C HIS A 31 -0.70 46.21 5.31
N ASP A 32 -1.08 46.94 4.25
CA ASP A 32 -1.96 46.44 3.19
C ASP A 32 -1.36 45.20 2.49
N GLU A 33 -0.04 45.19 2.27
CA GLU A 33 0.64 44.05 1.64
C GLU A 33 0.69 42.84 2.58
N LEU A 34 0.99 43.04 3.87
CA LEU A 34 0.96 41.97 4.87
C LEU A 34 -0.44 41.35 4.98
N GLU A 35 -1.49 42.17 4.92
CA GLU A 35 -2.87 41.70 4.95
C GLU A 35 -3.20 40.84 3.71
N ARG A 36 -2.74 41.24 2.52
CA ARG A 36 -2.89 40.42 1.30
C ARG A 36 -2.17 39.08 1.42
N GLN A 37 -0.91 39.08 1.85
CA GLN A 37 -0.13 37.86 2.02
C GLN A 37 -0.77 36.92 3.04
N MET A 38 -1.26 37.46 4.16
CA MET A 38 -1.96 36.68 5.19
C MET A 38 -3.24 36.03 4.64
N ASN A 39 -4.02 36.77 3.83
CA ASN A 39 -5.22 36.25 3.20
C ASN A 39 -4.92 35.14 2.17
N LEU A 40 -3.84 35.29 1.39
CA LEU A 40 -3.37 34.26 0.46
C LEU A 40 -2.93 33.00 1.21
N PHE A 41 -2.14 33.15 2.27
CA PHE A 41 -1.70 32.05 3.12
C PHE A 41 -2.88 31.31 3.75
N HIS A 42 -3.89 32.03 4.25
CA HIS A 42 -5.11 31.43 4.78
C HIS A 42 -5.94 30.69 3.74
N LYS A 43 -5.92 31.14 2.48
CA LYS A 43 -6.56 30.42 1.38
C LYS A 43 -5.81 29.12 1.07
N GLU A 44 -4.50 29.21 0.86
CA GLU A 44 -3.66 28.05 0.55
C GLU A 44 -3.70 26.99 1.66
N LYS A 45 -3.64 27.42 2.93
CA LYS A 45 -3.79 26.53 4.09
C LYS A 45 -5.11 25.76 4.05
N ARG A 46 -6.22 26.42 3.70
CA ARG A 46 -7.54 25.77 3.58
C ARG A 46 -7.58 24.78 2.43
N ASP A 47 -7.00 25.13 1.30
CA ASP A 47 -6.98 24.27 0.11
C ASP A 47 -6.16 23.00 0.37
N LEU A 48 -4.97 23.14 0.97
CA LEU A 48 -4.13 22.02 1.40
C LEU A 48 -4.86 21.13 2.41
N PHE A 49 -5.53 21.71 3.42
CA PHE A 49 -6.27 20.93 4.40
C PHE A 49 -7.40 20.11 3.77
N ASN A 50 -8.10 20.69 2.78
CA ASN A 50 -9.13 19.99 2.02
C ASN A 50 -8.56 18.86 1.17
N GLU A 51 -7.39 19.05 0.56
CA GLU A 51 -6.72 18.03 -0.23
C GLU A 51 -6.23 16.85 0.63
N VAL A 52 -5.62 17.14 1.78
CA VAL A 52 -5.24 16.12 2.77
C VAL A 52 -6.46 15.29 3.19
N ASN A 53 -7.55 15.94 3.59
CA ASN A 53 -8.79 15.24 3.96
C ASN A 53 -9.35 14.36 2.83
N LYS A 54 -9.30 14.83 1.57
CA LYS A 54 -9.71 14.01 0.41
C LYS A 54 -8.80 12.80 0.23
N SER A 55 -7.49 12.97 0.40
CA SER A 55 -6.50 11.90 0.27
C SER A 55 -6.69 10.82 1.35
N GLU A 56 -6.93 11.21 2.61
CA GLU A 56 -7.18 10.28 3.72
C GLU A 56 -8.44 9.43 3.48
N LYS A 57 -9.53 10.06 3.01
CA LYS A 57 -10.75 9.34 2.63
C LYS A 57 -10.51 8.31 1.51
N ARG A 58 -9.64 8.62 0.55
CA ARG A 58 -9.26 7.67 -0.51
C ARG A 58 -8.47 6.50 0.06
N ILE A 59 -7.46 6.77 0.90
CA ILE A 59 -6.62 5.72 1.52
C ILE A 59 -7.47 4.77 2.37
N THR A 60 -8.32 5.31 3.23
CA THR A 60 -9.21 4.52 4.10
C THR A 60 -10.15 3.63 3.28
N ASN A 61 -10.77 4.17 2.22
CA ASN A 61 -11.62 3.39 1.32
C ASN A 61 -10.84 2.28 0.60
N THR A 62 -9.67 2.58 0.05
CA THR A 62 -8.81 1.58 -0.61
C THR A 62 -8.41 0.47 0.35
N ASN A 63 -8.04 0.79 1.59
CA ASN A 63 -7.68 -0.19 2.61
C ASN A 63 -8.89 -1.08 2.98
N TRP A 64 -10.07 -0.49 3.09
CA TRP A 64 -11.31 -1.24 3.32
C TRP A 64 -11.62 -2.23 2.19
N ILE A 65 -11.51 -1.79 0.92
CA ILE A 65 -11.70 -2.65 -0.25
C ILE A 65 -10.68 -3.80 -0.26
N LYS A 66 -9.39 -3.51 -0.03
CA LYS A 66 -8.33 -4.53 0.03
C LYS A 66 -8.63 -5.58 1.11
N LYS A 67 -9.02 -5.15 2.32
CA LYS A 67 -9.37 -6.05 3.43
C LYS A 67 -10.59 -6.91 3.12
N LYS A 68 -11.63 -6.32 2.51
CA LYS A 68 -12.84 -7.04 2.06
C LYS A 68 -12.49 -8.10 1.00
N ASN A 69 -11.68 -7.74 0.00
CA ASN A 69 -11.26 -8.66 -1.05
C ASN A 69 -10.40 -9.81 -0.51
N PHE A 70 -9.48 -9.53 0.42
CA PHE A 70 -8.71 -10.57 1.11
C PHE A 70 -9.63 -11.55 1.84
N LYS A 71 -10.62 -11.03 2.60
CA LYS A 71 -11.59 -11.88 3.30
C LYS A 71 -12.43 -12.73 2.34
N ILE A 72 -12.88 -12.16 1.22
CA ILE A 72 -13.61 -12.91 0.18
C ILE A 72 -12.73 -14.02 -0.41
N LYS A 73 -11.46 -13.71 -0.73
CA LYS A 73 -10.51 -14.69 -1.29
C LYS A 73 -10.23 -15.82 -0.30
N LEU A 74 -9.99 -15.49 0.97
CA LEU A 74 -9.78 -16.47 2.02
C LEU A 74 -11.03 -17.33 2.24
N MET A 75 -12.22 -16.73 2.25
CA MET A 75 -13.47 -17.48 2.42
C MET A 75 -13.74 -18.41 1.24
N LYS A 76 -13.44 -17.99 0.00
CA LYS A 76 -13.49 -18.87 -1.17
C LYS A 76 -12.50 -20.03 -1.04
N PHE A 77 -11.25 -19.74 -0.68
CA PHE A 77 -10.22 -20.77 -0.46
C PHE A 77 -10.65 -21.79 0.60
N VAL A 78 -11.11 -21.33 1.77
CA VAL A 78 -11.59 -22.20 2.85
C VAL A 78 -12.78 -23.05 2.40
N LYS A 79 -13.72 -22.49 1.62
CA LYS A 79 -14.83 -23.28 1.06
C LYS A 79 -14.34 -24.36 0.09
N THR A 80 -13.39 -24.03 -0.78
CA THR A 80 -12.78 -24.99 -1.71
C THR A 80 -12.04 -26.11 -0.96
N VAL A 81 -11.25 -25.76 0.06
CA VAL A 81 -10.54 -26.74 0.90
C VAL A 81 -11.50 -27.65 1.68
N LYS A 82 -12.64 -27.11 2.15
CA LYS A 82 -13.67 -27.91 2.83
C LYS A 82 -14.36 -28.91 1.90
N GLN A 83 -14.50 -28.58 0.61
CA GLN A 83 -15.09 -29.48 -0.39
C GLN A 83 -14.08 -30.53 -0.85
N ASP A 84 -12.85 -30.12 -1.14
CA ASP A 84 -11.79 -31.00 -1.61
C ASP A 84 -10.50 -30.75 -0.82
N ARG A 85 -10.25 -31.59 0.20
CA ARG A 85 -9.08 -31.45 1.09
C ARG A 85 -7.74 -31.44 0.34
N VAL A 86 -7.69 -32.00 -0.86
CA VAL A 86 -6.48 -32.10 -1.68
C VAL A 86 -6.07 -30.75 -2.29
N THR A 87 -6.99 -29.79 -2.38
CA THR A 87 -6.72 -28.44 -2.92
C THR A 87 -5.81 -27.59 -2.03
N ILE A 88 -5.55 -28.01 -0.78
CA ILE A 88 -4.56 -27.35 0.10
C ILE A 88 -3.14 -27.41 -0.49
N TYR A 89 -2.84 -28.44 -1.29
CA TYR A 89 -1.54 -28.63 -1.93
C TYR A 89 -1.42 -27.90 -3.27
N GLY A 90 -2.47 -27.18 -3.70
CA GLY A 90 -2.46 -26.43 -4.94
C GLY A 90 -3.85 -26.29 -5.57
N ARG A 91 -4.07 -25.16 -6.25
CA ARG A 91 -5.34 -24.88 -6.94
C ARG A 91 -5.66 -25.85 -8.08
N TYR A 92 -4.64 -26.51 -8.65
CA TYR A 92 -4.77 -27.43 -9.79
C TYR A 92 -4.54 -28.89 -9.38
N THR A 93 -4.28 -29.19 -8.12
CA THR A 93 -3.93 -30.54 -7.65
C THR A 93 -4.99 -31.58 -8.03
N LEU A 94 -6.28 -31.23 -7.95
CA LEU A 94 -7.36 -32.13 -8.36
C LEU A 94 -7.35 -32.41 -9.88
N ALA A 95 -7.03 -31.42 -10.70
CA ALA A 95 -6.94 -31.60 -12.15
C ALA A 95 -5.72 -32.46 -12.53
N ILE A 96 -4.59 -32.24 -11.85
CA ILE A 96 -3.36 -33.03 -12.01
C ILE A 96 -3.64 -34.50 -11.65
N LEU A 97 -4.31 -34.77 -10.52
CA LEU A 97 -4.64 -36.15 -10.14
C LEU A 97 -5.52 -36.85 -11.17
N LYS A 98 -6.52 -36.16 -11.73
CA LYS A 98 -7.35 -36.71 -12.80
C LYS A 98 -6.56 -37.01 -14.07
N GLU A 99 -5.60 -36.15 -14.42
CA GLU A 99 -4.77 -36.38 -15.61
C GLU A 99 -3.77 -37.52 -15.40
N ILE A 100 -3.21 -37.66 -14.19
CA ILE A 100 -2.40 -38.82 -13.79
C ILE A 100 -3.22 -40.11 -13.91
N GLU A 101 -4.46 -40.14 -13.40
CA GLU A 101 -5.35 -41.31 -13.50
C GLU A 101 -5.66 -41.65 -14.96
N LYS A 102 -5.97 -40.65 -15.79
CA LYS A 102 -6.27 -40.83 -17.21
C LYS A 102 -5.08 -41.36 -18.00
N GLN A 103 -3.86 -40.96 -17.62
CA GLN A 103 -2.62 -41.37 -18.25
C GLN A 103 -1.89 -42.47 -17.46
N ALA A 104 -2.57 -43.15 -16.54
CA ALA A 104 -1.97 -44.17 -15.66
C ALA A 104 -1.21 -45.26 -16.43
N TYR A 105 -1.67 -45.60 -17.63
CA TYR A 105 -1.04 -46.59 -18.52
C TYR A 105 0.38 -46.21 -18.99
N ARG A 106 0.75 -44.92 -18.94
CA ARG A 106 2.08 -44.42 -19.32
C ARG A 106 3.10 -44.59 -18.20
N PHE A 107 2.64 -44.76 -16.97
CA PHE A 107 3.48 -44.90 -15.80
C PHE A 107 3.80 -46.38 -15.56
N LYS A 108 5.07 -46.68 -15.22
CA LYS A 108 5.45 -47.98 -14.67
C LYS A 108 4.87 -48.16 -13.28
N GLN A 109 4.90 -47.08 -12.49
CA GLN A 109 4.24 -46.98 -11.20
C GLN A 109 3.63 -45.58 -11.06
N ILE A 110 2.36 -45.52 -10.64
CA ILE A 110 1.64 -44.27 -10.45
C ILE A 110 2.38 -43.43 -9.39
N PRO A 111 2.69 -42.15 -9.67
CA PRO A 111 3.38 -41.31 -8.71
C PRO A 111 2.54 -41.12 -7.44
N ILE A 112 3.22 -41.09 -6.30
CA ILE A 112 2.56 -40.85 -5.01
C ILE A 112 2.06 -39.40 -5.02
N GLU A 113 0.82 -39.23 -4.56
CA GLU A 113 0.14 -37.96 -4.35
C GLU A 113 0.98 -36.94 -3.54
N PRO A 114 0.58 -35.66 -3.46
CA PRO A 114 1.37 -34.64 -2.79
C PRO A 114 1.86 -35.10 -1.41
N VAL A 115 3.17 -35.00 -1.16
CA VAL A 115 3.82 -35.54 0.04
C VAL A 115 3.07 -35.13 1.31
N GLY A 116 2.60 -33.89 1.36
CA GLY A 116 1.85 -33.37 2.50
C GLY A 116 0.61 -34.19 2.87
N LYS A 117 -0.07 -34.82 1.90
CA LYS A 117 -1.24 -35.70 2.13
C LYS A 117 -0.91 -36.88 3.04
N HIS A 118 0.35 -37.33 3.00
CA HIS A 118 0.84 -38.49 3.75
C HIS A 118 1.57 -38.09 5.04
N THR A 119 1.59 -36.80 5.39
CA THR A 119 2.25 -36.29 6.58
C THR A 119 1.26 -35.67 7.56
N CYS A 120 1.55 -35.75 8.84
CA CYS A 120 0.80 -35.06 9.89
C CYS A 120 1.77 -34.34 10.82
N LEU A 121 1.47 -33.09 11.14
CA LEU A 121 2.23 -32.32 12.10
C LEU A 121 1.85 -32.75 13.52
N ILE A 122 2.84 -33.20 14.30
CA ILE A 122 2.63 -33.69 15.67
C ILE A 122 2.26 -32.55 16.63
N ASP A 123 2.90 -31.38 16.49
CA ASP A 123 2.66 -30.22 17.35
C ASP A 123 2.57 -28.94 16.53
N ILE A 124 1.41 -28.25 16.66
CA ILE A 124 1.07 -27.06 15.89
C ILE A 124 2.03 -25.89 16.13
N LYS A 125 2.74 -25.85 17.27
CA LYS A 125 3.71 -24.77 17.54
C LYS A 125 4.87 -24.74 16.53
N TRP A 126 5.14 -25.86 15.87
CA TRP A 126 6.17 -25.99 14.84
C TRP A 126 5.65 -25.79 13.42
N ALA A 127 4.35 -25.55 13.22
CA ALA A 127 3.73 -25.51 11.89
C ALA A 127 4.47 -24.58 10.93
N ILE A 128 4.72 -23.33 11.35
CA ILE A 128 5.38 -22.33 10.52
C ILE A 128 6.83 -22.75 10.19
N ALA A 129 7.58 -23.23 11.20
CA ALA A 129 8.97 -23.63 10.99
C ALA A 129 9.09 -24.83 10.04
N VAL A 130 8.21 -25.82 10.19
CA VAL A 130 8.16 -27.01 9.33
C VAL A 130 7.71 -26.67 7.92
N GLU A 131 6.65 -25.86 7.76
CA GLU A 131 6.19 -25.40 6.44
C GLU A 131 7.28 -24.62 5.71
N GLN A 132 7.99 -23.72 6.40
CA GLN A 132 9.09 -22.96 5.79
C GLN A 132 10.31 -23.84 5.46
N GLY A 133 10.62 -24.81 6.32
CA GLY A 133 11.75 -25.73 6.10
C GLY A 133 11.52 -26.71 4.94
N LEU A 134 10.29 -27.18 4.75
CA LEU A 134 9.94 -28.11 3.67
C LEU A 134 9.58 -27.39 2.37
N GLY A 135 9.09 -26.15 2.45
CA GLY A 135 8.71 -25.34 1.29
C GLY A 135 7.77 -26.08 0.35
N ASN A 136 8.14 -26.14 -0.94
CA ASN A 136 7.32 -26.76 -1.99
C ASN A 136 7.33 -28.30 -1.96
N LEU A 137 8.13 -28.93 -1.10
CA LEU A 137 8.18 -30.39 -1.00
C LEU A 137 6.83 -30.99 -0.63
N LEU A 138 6.07 -30.35 0.27
CA LEU A 138 4.73 -30.81 0.68
C LEU A 138 3.73 -30.84 -0.47
N THR A 139 3.95 -30.02 -1.51
CA THR A 139 3.14 -29.98 -2.72
C THR A 139 3.68 -30.88 -3.85
N GLY A 140 4.87 -31.45 -3.67
CA GLY A 140 5.55 -32.29 -4.65
C GLY A 140 5.01 -33.72 -4.67
N TYR A 141 5.20 -34.39 -5.80
CA TYR A 141 4.80 -35.77 -6.05
C TYR A 141 6.05 -36.65 -6.09
N LEU A 142 5.95 -37.91 -5.66
CA LEU A 142 7.08 -38.86 -5.71
C LEU A 142 6.92 -39.81 -6.89
N SER A 143 7.89 -39.81 -7.80
CA SER A 143 7.99 -40.78 -8.89
C SER A 143 8.92 -41.94 -8.52
N SER A 144 8.66 -43.12 -9.06
CA SER A 144 9.46 -44.32 -8.77
C SER A 144 10.62 -44.54 -9.74
N SER A 145 10.62 -43.84 -10.87
CA SER A 145 11.65 -43.94 -11.90
C SER A 145 11.82 -42.61 -12.64
N ARG A 146 12.96 -42.48 -13.35
CA ARG A 146 13.24 -41.31 -14.19
C ARG A 146 12.28 -41.21 -15.38
N GLU A 147 11.79 -42.35 -15.88
CA GLU A 147 10.78 -42.36 -16.94
C GLU A 147 9.44 -41.84 -16.43
N ASP A 148 9.01 -42.28 -15.24
CA ASP A 148 7.78 -41.79 -14.61
C ASP A 148 7.86 -40.30 -14.27
N GLU A 149 9.04 -39.84 -13.82
CA GLU A 149 9.29 -38.41 -13.60
C GLU A 149 9.07 -37.60 -14.87
N ARG A 150 9.55 -38.07 -16.03
CA ARG A 150 9.35 -37.38 -17.31
C ARG A 150 7.86 -37.30 -17.68
N VAL A 151 7.13 -38.40 -17.57
CA VAL A 151 5.68 -38.42 -17.84
C VAL A 151 4.94 -37.46 -16.91
N LEU A 152 5.31 -37.44 -15.62
CA LEU A 152 4.73 -36.54 -14.65
C LEU A 152 5.03 -35.06 -14.98
N LEU A 153 6.27 -34.73 -15.37
CA LEU A 153 6.63 -33.38 -15.78
C LEU A 153 5.86 -32.91 -17.02
N GLU A 154 5.55 -33.80 -17.97
CA GLU A 154 4.69 -33.49 -19.11
C GLU A 154 3.26 -33.16 -18.70
N ILE A 155 2.72 -33.82 -17.67
CA ILE A 155 1.38 -33.53 -17.12
C ILE A 155 1.37 -32.20 -16.35
N LEU A 156 2.48 -31.86 -15.70
CA LEU A 156 2.62 -30.65 -14.87
C LEU A 156 2.98 -29.39 -15.68
N SER A 157 3.40 -29.54 -16.94
CA SER A 157 3.75 -28.44 -17.86
C SER A 157 2.52 -27.76 -18.45
#